data_AF-A0A812SNY5-F1
#
_entry.id   AF-A0A812SNY5-F1
#
_cell.length_a   1.000
_cell.length_b   1.000
_cell.length_c   1.000
_cell.angle_alpha   90.00
_cell.angle_beta   90.00
_cell.angle_gamma   90.00
#
_symmetry.space_group_name_H-M   'P 1'
#
loop_
_entity.id
_entity.type
_entity.pdbx_description
1 polymer ?
#
loop_
_entity_poly.entity_id
_entity_poly.type
_entity_poly.pdbx_seq_one_letter_code
_entity_poly.pdbx_strand_id
1 'polypeptide(L)'
;MSSYSAGALCGKFEGGIPIHAEDRVLWLMRERGLARETAELQVMKEFPAAFVEPGSRRYDPKASCGKTEEGQPILAQDRVSWLVNNKQMGLKEAEQIVMNQFPESFLGLKQPDGSRYDPCAICGKDGSGAPTTAESRVQWLLRNKSMTRDQAEQTVMDQFPTSFSSLSSSSSGSRRYDPKASCGKTETGQPILAEDRASWLIHNKQMSRKEAEQTVMNQFPESFLGPIQPDGSRYDPRAICGKDGSGASTTAESRVQWLLQNKSMSRDQAEQTVMEQFPASFSSQSSSLLLPSKFGPKNLGIGYGLVGPFSNSHETLLSHLQQRGVTRLKTWSIDVAWLKQVRSTFADSGVQVTVAIPNCDLHKAVNDDTFRQAVISTLVTFADIVDKLAIGNEPEHKENHKHCWKLLAPAFLAMDDAVHHAGLKIQVIVPFCEALLQDTWPVEKSRVRPELLDVVKVITERLTMRKGSFSINVYPFFSHVYNPKDISVA
;
A
#
# COMPACT_ATOMS: atom_id res chain seq x y z
N MET A 1 4.53 15.39 -11.98
CA MET A 1 3.11 15.66 -12.28
C MET A 1 2.28 15.29 -11.08
N SER A 2 1.36 16.15 -10.68
CA SER A 2 0.16 15.76 -9.94
C SER A 2 -0.86 15.31 -11.00
N SER A 3 -1.10 14.00 -11.11
CA SER A 3 -2.14 13.47 -11.99
C SER A 3 -3.51 13.76 -11.36
N TYR A 4 -4.50 14.14 -12.18
CA TYR A 4 -5.87 14.25 -11.69
C TYR A 4 -6.32 12.85 -11.24
N SER A 5 -6.53 12.71 -9.94
CA SER A 5 -7.07 11.50 -9.35
C SER A 5 -8.49 11.79 -8.89
N ALA A 6 -9.46 11.14 -9.52
CA ALA A 6 -10.88 11.26 -9.17
C ALA A 6 -11.13 10.98 -7.67
N GLY A 7 -10.31 10.12 -7.07
CA GLY A 7 -10.37 9.75 -5.65
C GLY A 7 -9.68 10.74 -4.69
N ALA A 8 -8.96 11.76 -5.20
CA ALA A 8 -8.25 12.72 -4.37
C ALA A 8 -9.20 13.50 -3.46
N LEU A 9 -8.81 13.67 -2.18
CA LEU A 9 -9.60 14.36 -1.17
C LEU A 9 -9.34 15.87 -1.25
N CYS A 10 -10.26 16.59 -1.86
CA CYS A 10 -10.22 18.01 -2.17
C CYS A 10 -10.90 18.89 -1.10
N GLY A 11 -10.68 18.62 0.19
CA GLY A 11 -11.20 19.44 1.29
C GLY A 11 -12.46 18.88 1.98
N LYS A 12 -13.20 19.73 2.70
CA LYS A 12 -14.40 19.37 3.47
C LYS A 12 -15.50 20.43 3.35
N PHE A 13 -16.78 20.02 3.31
CA PHE A 13 -17.94 20.93 3.49
C PHE A 13 -18.12 21.31 4.98
N GLU A 14 -18.97 22.31 5.26
CA GLU A 14 -19.47 22.57 6.62
C GLU A 14 -20.10 21.29 7.18
N GLY A 15 -19.66 20.87 8.38
CA GLY A 15 -20.00 19.57 8.96
C GLY A 15 -18.97 18.46 8.74
N GLY A 16 -17.84 18.74 8.07
CA GLY A 16 -16.66 17.87 8.07
C GLY A 16 -16.67 16.72 7.06
N ILE A 17 -17.62 16.71 6.12
CA ILE A 17 -17.73 15.72 5.04
C ILE A 17 -16.60 15.92 4.03
N PRO A 18 -15.79 14.89 3.72
CA PRO A 18 -14.73 15.00 2.72
C PRO A 18 -15.29 15.18 1.31
N ILE A 19 -14.69 16.08 0.51
CA ILE A 19 -15.05 16.31 -0.89
C ILE A 19 -14.06 15.56 -1.76
N HIS A 20 -14.52 14.64 -2.63
CA HIS A 20 -13.64 14.06 -3.64
C HIS A 20 -13.52 14.98 -4.86
N ALA A 21 -12.37 14.91 -5.52
CA ALA A 21 -12.06 15.65 -6.73
C ALA A 21 -13.14 15.50 -7.81
N GLU A 22 -13.65 14.27 -7.99
CA GLU A 22 -14.69 13.97 -8.96
C GLU A 22 -16.02 14.65 -8.62
N ASP A 23 -16.42 14.65 -7.34
CA ASP A 23 -17.66 15.27 -6.90
C ASP A 23 -17.64 16.79 -7.15
N ARG A 24 -16.48 17.42 -6.94
CA ARG A 24 -16.30 18.84 -7.20
C ARG A 24 -16.28 19.15 -8.70
N VAL A 25 -15.71 18.28 -9.52
CA VAL A 25 -15.74 18.40 -10.99
C VAL A 25 -17.16 18.27 -11.52
N LEU A 26 -17.91 17.26 -11.08
CA LEU A 26 -19.31 17.06 -11.46
C LEU A 26 -20.19 18.24 -11.04
N TRP A 27 -19.94 18.82 -9.87
CA TRP A 27 -20.62 20.04 -9.43
C TRP A 27 -20.32 21.25 -10.32
N LEU A 28 -19.04 21.49 -10.66
CA LEU A 28 -18.64 22.60 -11.55
C LEU A 28 -19.22 22.44 -12.97
N MET A 29 -19.32 21.21 -13.47
CA MET A 29 -19.97 20.93 -14.75
C MET A 29 -21.47 21.21 -14.70
N ARG A 30 -22.15 20.80 -13.63
CA ARG A 30 -23.61 20.94 -13.49
C ARG A 30 -24.06 22.37 -13.19
N GLU A 31 -23.44 23.01 -12.20
CA GLU A 31 -23.90 24.29 -11.66
C GLU A 31 -23.24 25.49 -12.34
N ARG A 32 -22.10 25.29 -13.00
CA ARG A 32 -21.36 26.36 -13.70
C ARG A 32 -21.18 26.10 -15.19
N GLY A 33 -21.69 24.99 -15.72
CA GLY A 33 -21.63 24.67 -17.15
C GLY A 33 -20.20 24.51 -17.68
N LEU A 34 -19.22 24.26 -16.81
CA LEU A 34 -17.82 24.10 -17.21
C LEU A 34 -17.64 22.79 -17.99
N ALA A 35 -16.85 22.83 -19.07
CA ALA A 35 -16.39 21.61 -19.72
C ALA A 35 -15.50 20.81 -18.76
N ARG A 36 -15.55 19.47 -18.84
CA ARG A 36 -14.91 18.57 -17.87
C ARG A 36 -13.44 18.89 -17.62
N GLU A 37 -12.63 19.07 -18.66
CA GLU A 37 -11.21 19.42 -18.54
C GLU A 37 -10.99 20.77 -17.83
N THR A 38 -11.87 21.75 -18.08
CA THR A 38 -11.81 23.06 -17.40
C THR A 38 -12.21 22.94 -15.93
N ALA A 39 -13.22 22.11 -15.63
CA ALA A 39 -13.63 21.80 -14.27
C ALA A 39 -12.52 21.06 -13.50
N GLU A 40 -11.89 20.05 -14.10
CA GLU A 40 -10.75 19.30 -13.52
C GLU A 40 -9.57 20.23 -13.21
N LEU A 41 -9.19 21.10 -14.16
CA LEU A 41 -8.15 22.12 -13.95
C LEU A 41 -8.51 23.10 -12.82
N GLN A 42 -9.78 23.48 -12.73
CA GLN A 42 -10.26 24.36 -11.68
C GLN A 42 -10.26 23.67 -10.31
N VAL A 43 -10.63 22.40 -10.20
CA VAL A 43 -10.53 21.62 -8.94
C VAL A 43 -9.08 21.44 -8.52
N MET A 44 -8.17 21.15 -9.45
CA MET A 44 -6.73 21.07 -9.15
C MET A 44 -6.15 22.41 -8.69
N LYS A 45 -6.70 23.54 -9.18
CA LYS A 45 -6.33 24.90 -8.76
C LYS A 45 -6.93 25.25 -7.39
N GLU A 46 -8.16 24.82 -7.11
CA GLU A 46 -8.85 25.02 -5.83
C GLU A 46 -8.23 24.15 -4.71
N PHE A 47 -7.72 22.95 -5.03
CA PHE A 47 -7.23 21.97 -4.05
C PHE A 47 -5.87 21.36 -4.41
N PRO A 48 -4.81 22.17 -4.54
CA PRO A 48 -3.52 21.74 -5.07
C PRO A 48 -2.76 20.74 -4.18
N ALA A 49 -3.17 20.56 -2.91
CA ALA A 49 -2.58 19.59 -1.98
C ALA A 49 -3.16 18.16 -2.17
N ALA A 50 -4.36 18.04 -2.73
CA ALA A 50 -5.07 16.77 -2.87
C ALA A 50 -4.48 15.87 -3.97
N PHE A 51 -3.77 16.47 -4.92
CA PHE A 51 -3.26 15.80 -6.12
C PHE A 51 -1.75 15.56 -6.08
N VAL A 52 -1.10 15.81 -4.94
CA VAL A 52 0.34 15.60 -4.79
C VAL A 52 0.60 14.13 -4.47
N GLU A 53 1.29 13.41 -5.36
CA GLU A 53 1.75 12.04 -5.05
C GLU A 53 2.85 12.09 -3.98
N PRO A 54 2.87 11.15 -3.02
CA PRO A 54 3.94 11.02 -2.04
C PRO A 54 5.30 10.87 -2.74
N GLY A 55 6.20 11.84 -2.54
CA GLY A 55 7.53 11.83 -3.16
C GLY A 55 7.62 12.35 -4.60
N SER A 56 6.53 12.88 -5.18
CA SER A 56 6.60 13.53 -6.50
C SER A 56 7.26 14.91 -6.43
N ARG A 57 8.24 15.15 -7.31
CA ARG A 57 8.96 16.43 -7.45
C ARG A 57 7.94 17.56 -7.70
N ARG A 58 7.91 18.58 -6.84
CA ARG A 58 7.03 19.75 -6.98
C ARG A 58 7.82 20.90 -7.58
N TYR A 59 7.28 21.54 -8.62
CA TYR A 59 7.86 22.77 -9.16
C TYR A 59 7.79 23.87 -8.09
N ASP A 60 8.95 24.34 -7.64
CA ASP A 60 9.07 25.54 -6.82
C ASP A 60 9.70 26.65 -7.68
N PRO A 61 8.97 27.76 -7.98
CA PRO A 61 9.49 28.85 -8.79
C PRO A 61 10.74 29.52 -8.19
N LYS A 62 10.95 29.37 -6.87
CA LYS A 62 12.11 29.90 -6.13
C LYS A 62 13.26 28.90 -5.99
N ALA A 63 13.11 27.67 -6.49
CA ALA A 63 14.19 26.69 -6.46
C ALA A 63 15.40 27.21 -7.24
N SER A 64 16.60 27.04 -6.67
CA SER A 64 17.84 27.40 -7.35
C SER A 64 18.18 26.36 -8.40
N CYS A 65 18.21 26.78 -9.66
CA CYS A 65 18.54 25.96 -10.82
C CYS A 65 19.87 26.42 -11.43
N GLY A 66 20.94 26.46 -10.63
CA GLY A 66 22.28 26.91 -11.03
C GLY A 66 22.63 28.34 -10.61
N LYS A 67 23.77 28.84 -11.10
CA LYS A 67 24.31 30.18 -10.78
C LYS A 67 24.83 30.89 -12.04
N THR A 68 24.87 32.23 -12.02
CA THR A 68 25.55 33.04 -13.04
C THR A 68 27.07 32.97 -12.88
N GLU A 69 27.84 33.52 -13.84
CA GLU A 69 29.30 33.60 -13.76
C GLU A 69 29.77 34.43 -12.55
N GLU A 70 28.95 35.39 -12.10
CA GLU A 70 29.16 36.18 -10.88
C GLU A 70 28.64 35.49 -9.61
N GLY A 71 28.15 34.25 -9.71
CA GLY A 71 27.75 33.41 -8.58
C GLY A 71 26.33 33.65 -8.05
N GLN A 72 25.51 34.47 -8.70
CA GLN A 72 24.13 34.71 -8.27
C GLN A 72 23.20 33.52 -8.63
N PRO A 73 22.26 33.14 -7.75
CA PRO A 73 21.38 32.00 -8.01
C PRO A 73 20.39 32.31 -9.13
N ILE A 74 20.29 31.40 -10.10
CA ILE A 74 19.29 31.46 -11.17
C ILE A 74 18.05 30.69 -10.70
N LEU A 75 16.90 31.35 -10.62
CA LEU A 75 15.68 30.72 -10.11
C LEU A 75 14.98 29.89 -11.19
N ALA A 76 14.23 28.88 -10.76
CA ALA A 76 13.44 28.03 -11.65
C ALA A 76 12.45 28.83 -12.50
N GLN A 77 11.83 29.88 -11.94
CA GLN A 77 10.90 30.76 -12.65
C GLN A 77 11.56 31.55 -13.79
N ASP A 78 12.83 31.91 -13.63
CA ASP A 78 13.55 32.71 -14.64
C ASP A 78 13.86 31.84 -15.85
N ARG A 79 14.24 30.58 -15.62
CA ARG A 79 14.45 29.58 -16.69
C ARG A 79 13.16 29.23 -17.42
N VAL A 80 12.06 29.06 -16.68
CA VAL A 80 10.74 28.81 -17.29
C VAL A 80 10.30 30.00 -18.12
N SER A 81 10.43 31.23 -17.60
CA SER A 81 10.10 32.44 -18.34
C SER A 81 10.93 32.58 -19.62
N TRP A 82 12.22 32.21 -19.57
CA TRP A 82 13.07 32.21 -20.75
C TRP A 82 12.60 31.20 -21.81
N LEU A 83 12.25 29.98 -21.42
CA LEU A 83 11.75 28.94 -22.34
C LEU A 83 10.42 29.35 -22.98
N VAL A 84 9.49 29.91 -22.21
CA VAL A 84 8.20 30.39 -22.73
C VAL A 84 8.41 31.50 -23.77
N ASN A 85 9.23 32.51 -23.45
CA ASN A 85 9.38 33.69 -24.29
C ASN A 85 10.26 33.46 -25.53
N ASN A 86 11.30 32.63 -25.43
CA ASN A 86 12.28 32.45 -26.51
C ASN A 86 12.08 31.17 -27.32
N LYS A 87 11.40 30.16 -26.77
CA LYS A 87 11.12 28.89 -27.44
C LYS A 87 9.65 28.70 -27.78
N GLN A 88 8.81 29.72 -27.54
CA GLN A 88 7.35 29.66 -27.75
C GLN A 88 6.71 28.42 -27.11
N MET A 89 7.26 28.01 -25.97
CA MET A 89 6.92 26.76 -25.29
C MET A 89 5.75 26.97 -24.32
N GLY A 90 4.90 25.97 -24.16
CA GLY A 90 3.83 26.01 -23.17
C GLY A 90 4.40 26.09 -21.74
N LEU A 91 3.78 26.87 -20.86
CA LEU A 91 4.25 27.09 -19.48
C LEU A 91 4.51 25.78 -18.72
N LYS A 92 3.58 24.82 -18.79
CA LYS A 92 3.69 23.51 -18.14
C LYS A 92 4.81 22.64 -18.73
N GLU A 93 5.05 22.75 -20.02
CA GLU A 93 6.12 22.04 -20.71
C GLU A 93 7.49 22.61 -20.28
N ALA A 94 7.60 23.93 -20.20
CA ALA A 94 8.79 24.62 -19.71
C ALA A 94 9.09 24.28 -18.23
N GLU A 95 8.09 24.25 -17.36
CA GLU A 95 8.22 23.81 -15.95
C GLU A 95 8.75 22.37 -15.86
N GLN A 96 8.22 21.47 -16.69
CA GLN A 96 8.64 20.06 -16.68
C GLN A 96 10.07 19.87 -17.17
N ILE A 97 10.51 20.64 -18.18
CA ILE A 97 11.90 20.63 -18.65
C ILE A 97 12.84 21.11 -17.53
N VAL A 98 12.51 22.20 -16.84
CA VAL A 98 13.34 22.72 -15.74
C VAL A 98 13.40 21.73 -14.58
N MET A 99 12.29 21.11 -14.19
CA MET A 99 12.28 20.06 -13.15
C MET A 99 13.10 18.83 -13.50
N ASN A 100 13.07 18.42 -14.77
CA ASN A 100 13.85 17.26 -15.23
C ASN A 100 15.34 17.57 -15.35
N GLN A 101 15.68 18.83 -15.65
CA GLN A 101 17.06 19.28 -15.79
C GLN A 101 17.74 19.49 -14.44
N PHE A 102 16.98 19.84 -13.39
CA PHE A 102 17.52 20.13 -12.05
C PHE A 102 16.80 19.34 -10.94
N PRO A 103 16.78 17.99 -11.00
CA PRO A 103 15.93 17.16 -10.16
C PRO A 103 16.19 17.31 -8.66
N GLU A 104 17.43 17.57 -8.26
CA GLU A 104 17.82 17.75 -6.86
C GLU A 104 17.26 19.05 -6.24
N SER A 105 17.01 20.08 -7.07
CA SER A 105 16.44 21.35 -6.63
C SER A 105 14.96 21.24 -6.24
N PHE A 106 14.32 20.09 -6.48
CA PHE A 106 12.88 19.87 -6.28
C PHE A 106 12.56 18.66 -5.38
N LEU A 107 13.52 18.21 -4.57
CA LEU A 107 13.33 17.18 -3.54
C LEU A 107 13.18 17.85 -2.15
N GLY A 108 12.13 17.48 -1.39
CA GLY A 108 11.79 18.10 -0.09
C GLY A 108 12.89 18.02 0.98
N LEU A 109 12.70 18.79 2.07
CA LEU A 109 13.67 18.99 3.16
C LEU A 109 14.25 17.66 3.67
N LYS A 110 15.59 17.60 3.71
CA LYS A 110 16.38 16.43 4.13
C LYS A 110 17.13 16.76 5.41
N GLN A 111 16.91 15.98 6.46
CA GLN A 111 17.68 16.11 7.70
C GLN A 111 19.11 15.54 7.55
N PRO A 112 20.06 15.92 8.43
CA PRO A 112 21.43 15.40 8.42
C PRO A 112 21.52 13.87 8.54
N ASP A 113 20.54 13.23 9.18
CA ASP A 113 20.44 11.77 9.36
C ASP A 113 19.89 11.03 8.11
N GLY A 114 19.52 11.76 7.06
CA GLY A 114 18.99 11.23 5.82
C GLY A 114 17.48 11.03 5.77
N SER A 115 16.76 11.31 6.87
CA SER A 115 15.30 11.33 6.89
C SER A 115 14.73 12.47 6.06
N ARG A 116 13.52 12.27 5.51
CA ARG A 116 12.83 13.25 4.65
C ARG A 116 11.45 13.52 5.21
N TYR A 117 10.99 14.76 5.07
CA TYR A 117 9.64 15.16 5.46
C TYR A 117 8.60 14.39 4.63
N ASP A 118 7.68 13.70 5.29
CA ASP A 118 6.51 13.06 4.68
C ASP A 118 5.22 13.75 5.20
N PRO A 119 4.48 14.49 4.36
CA PRO A 119 3.26 15.19 4.78
C PRO A 119 2.16 14.24 5.29
N CYS A 120 2.20 12.96 4.94
CA CYS A 120 1.23 11.95 5.33
C CYS A 120 1.60 11.20 6.62
N ALA A 121 2.81 11.40 7.15
CA ALA A 121 3.24 10.73 8.38
C ALA A 121 2.32 11.06 9.57
N ILE A 122 2.01 10.07 10.40
CA ILE A 122 1.16 10.26 11.57
C ILE A 122 2.00 10.85 12.71
N CYS A 123 1.62 12.03 13.17
CA CYS A 123 2.34 12.84 14.15
C CYS A 123 1.44 13.18 15.34
N GLY A 124 1.08 12.16 16.12
CA GLY A 124 0.27 12.30 17.33
C GLY A 124 -1.25 12.21 17.09
N LYS A 125 -2.02 12.79 18.01
CA LYS A 125 -3.50 12.74 18.03
C LYS A 125 -4.08 14.11 18.38
N ASP A 126 -5.29 14.42 17.92
CA ASP A 126 -6.01 15.63 18.28
C ASP A 126 -6.75 15.50 19.63
N GLY A 127 -7.43 16.57 20.06
CA GLY A 127 -8.19 16.60 21.32
C GLY A 127 -9.37 15.61 21.41
N SER A 128 -9.72 14.95 20.30
CA SER A 128 -10.70 13.87 20.24
C SER A 128 -10.05 12.47 20.25
N GLY A 129 -8.72 12.40 20.22
CA GLY A 129 -7.95 11.16 20.15
C GLY A 129 -7.73 10.63 18.74
N ALA A 130 -8.15 11.35 17.69
CA ALA A 130 -7.96 10.95 16.29
C ALA A 130 -6.51 11.24 15.84
N PRO A 131 -5.88 10.35 15.05
CA PRO A 131 -4.51 10.57 14.59
C PRO A 131 -4.40 11.81 13.68
N THR A 132 -3.35 12.61 13.88
CA THR A 132 -3.09 13.83 13.08
C THR A 132 -1.89 13.63 12.16
N THR A 133 -1.95 14.16 10.94
CA THR A 133 -0.85 14.06 9.97
C THR A 133 0.17 15.18 10.17
N ALA A 134 1.40 14.96 9.69
CA ALA A 134 2.46 15.96 9.63
C ALA A 134 1.99 17.25 8.95
N GLU A 135 1.32 17.15 7.79
CA GLU A 135 0.80 18.33 7.08
C GLU A 135 -0.25 19.08 7.90
N SER A 136 -1.13 18.37 8.61
CA SER A 136 -2.15 19.01 9.45
C SER A 136 -1.52 19.84 10.58
N ARG A 137 -0.37 19.40 11.11
CA ARG A 137 0.39 20.13 12.14
C ARG A 137 1.17 21.29 11.55
N VAL A 138 1.76 21.13 10.38
CA VAL A 138 2.41 22.24 9.65
C VAL A 138 1.40 23.34 9.37
N GLN A 139 0.20 23.01 8.88
CA GLN A 139 -0.88 23.98 8.66
C GLN A 139 -1.28 24.68 9.96
N TRP A 140 -1.30 23.97 11.09
CA TRP A 140 -1.57 24.57 12.39
C TRP A 140 -0.46 25.54 12.81
N LEU A 141 0.82 25.19 12.64
CA LEU A 141 1.97 26.05 12.97
C LEU A 141 2.03 27.30 12.10
N LEU A 142 1.74 27.17 10.80
CA LEU A 142 1.64 28.30 9.88
C LEU A 142 0.57 29.31 10.34
N ARG A 143 -0.61 28.81 10.73
CA ARG A 143 -1.76 29.65 11.09
C ARG A 143 -1.68 30.25 12.50
N ASN A 144 -1.09 29.53 13.45
CA ASN A 144 -1.15 29.90 14.87
C ASN A 144 0.19 30.37 15.44
N LYS A 145 1.31 30.11 14.76
CA LYS A 145 2.66 30.46 15.23
C LYS A 145 3.44 31.35 14.25
N SER A 146 2.81 31.79 13.16
CA SER A 146 3.42 32.66 12.13
C SER A 146 4.78 32.16 11.63
N MET A 147 4.97 30.84 11.63
CA MET A 147 6.20 30.20 11.14
C MET A 147 6.22 30.20 9.62
N THR A 148 7.43 30.17 9.03
CA THR A 148 7.55 29.81 7.61
C THR A 148 7.30 28.30 7.43
N ARG A 149 6.99 27.88 6.19
CA ARG A 149 6.72 26.47 5.91
C ARG A 149 7.91 25.58 6.28
N ASP A 150 9.13 25.98 5.93
CA ASP A 150 10.34 25.22 6.27
C ASP A 150 10.57 25.12 7.78
N GLN A 151 10.31 26.21 8.53
CA GLN A 151 10.39 26.20 9.99
C GLN A 151 9.32 25.29 10.61
N ALA A 152 8.11 25.28 10.05
CA ALA A 152 7.02 24.44 10.52
C ALA A 152 7.27 22.95 10.21
N GLU A 153 7.75 22.63 9.01
CA GLU A 153 8.13 21.28 8.60
C GLU A 153 9.28 20.74 9.48
N GLN A 154 10.33 21.54 9.69
CA GLN A 154 11.44 21.19 10.60
C GLN A 154 10.95 20.99 12.05
N THR A 155 10.09 21.89 12.56
CA THR A 155 9.51 21.79 13.91
C THR A 155 8.71 20.50 14.08
N VAL A 156 7.96 20.06 13.06
CA VAL A 156 7.20 18.81 13.10
C VAL A 156 8.13 17.60 13.07
N MET A 157 9.19 17.63 12.24
CA MET A 157 10.15 16.53 12.21
C MET A 157 10.92 16.38 13.52
N ASP A 158 11.31 17.49 14.15
CA ASP A 158 12.01 17.48 15.45
C ASP A 158 11.10 17.00 16.59
N GLN A 159 9.79 17.30 16.52
CA GLN A 159 8.81 16.84 17.51
C GLN A 159 8.43 15.36 17.36
N PHE A 160 8.55 14.80 16.16
CA PHE A 160 8.11 13.43 15.85
C PHE A 160 9.15 12.63 15.05
N PRO A 161 10.40 12.51 15.52
CA PRO A 161 11.49 11.93 14.74
C PRO A 161 11.22 10.48 14.30
N THR A 162 10.51 9.70 15.12
CA THR A 162 10.13 8.30 14.81
C THR A 162 9.04 8.18 13.74
N SER A 163 8.29 9.25 13.46
CA SER A 163 7.29 9.28 12.40
C SER A 163 7.92 9.48 11.02
N PHE A 164 9.16 9.99 10.97
CA PHE A 164 9.92 10.27 9.74
C PHE A 164 11.16 9.41 9.60
N SER A 165 11.56 8.68 10.65
CA SER A 165 12.55 7.63 10.54
C SER A 165 12.03 6.59 9.56
N SER A 166 12.78 6.40 8.47
CA SER A 166 12.48 5.40 7.45
C SER A 166 12.21 4.05 8.11
N LEU A 167 10.93 3.66 8.18
CA LEU A 167 10.55 2.26 8.11
C LEU A 167 10.95 1.79 6.72
N SER A 168 12.24 1.46 6.57
CA SER A 168 12.71 0.69 5.44
C SER A 168 12.06 -0.69 5.55
N SER A 169 10.85 -0.82 5.04
CA SER A 169 10.27 -2.10 4.65
C SER A 169 11.02 -2.59 3.43
N SER A 170 12.21 -3.09 3.69
CA SER A 170 12.90 -4.03 2.84
C SER A 170 13.50 -5.04 3.78
N SER A 171 13.13 -6.30 3.60
CA SER A 171 13.98 -7.45 3.91
C SER A 171 15.26 -7.37 3.07
N SER A 172 16.06 -6.33 3.27
CA SER A 172 17.44 -6.28 2.87
C SER A 172 18.20 -6.70 4.11
N GLY A 173 18.65 -7.96 4.14
CA GLY A 173 19.85 -8.30 4.90
C GLY A 173 20.88 -7.22 4.60
N SER A 174 21.52 -6.68 5.64
CA SER A 174 22.40 -5.52 5.54
C SER A 174 23.44 -5.75 4.44
N ARG A 175 23.26 -5.12 3.27
CA ARG A 175 24.19 -5.25 2.14
C ARG A 175 25.43 -4.45 2.50
N ARG A 176 26.57 -5.13 2.64
CA ARG A 176 27.86 -4.51 2.91
C ARG A 176 28.78 -4.74 1.71
N TYR A 177 29.47 -3.69 1.28
CA TYR A 177 30.42 -3.78 0.19
C TYR A 177 31.56 -4.72 0.58
N ASP A 178 31.73 -5.81 -0.18
CA ASP A 178 32.87 -6.70 -0.10
C ASP A 178 33.73 -6.50 -1.36
N PRO A 179 34.96 -5.97 -1.25
CA PRO A 179 35.82 -5.73 -2.40
C PRO A 179 36.15 -7.02 -3.19
N LYS A 180 36.01 -8.20 -2.57
CA LYS A 180 36.25 -9.51 -3.19
C LYS A 180 35.00 -10.17 -3.76
N ALA A 181 33.84 -9.53 -3.62
CA ALA A 181 32.61 -10.06 -4.19
C ALA A 181 32.71 -10.12 -5.72
N SER A 182 32.26 -11.24 -6.31
CA SER A 182 32.22 -11.37 -7.77
C SER A 182 31.04 -10.58 -8.34
N CYS A 183 31.34 -9.59 -9.16
CA CYS A 183 30.37 -8.73 -9.84
C CYS A 183 30.41 -9.00 -11.36
N GLY A 184 30.24 -10.27 -11.75
CA GLY A 184 30.25 -10.73 -13.14
C GLY A 184 31.54 -11.44 -13.55
N LYS A 185 31.67 -11.76 -14.86
CA LYS A 185 32.81 -12.46 -15.45
C LYS A 185 33.25 -11.78 -16.75
N THR A 186 34.52 -11.93 -17.13
CA THR A 186 35.04 -11.55 -18.45
C THR A 186 34.55 -12.52 -19.54
N GLU A 187 34.72 -12.19 -20.80
CA GLU A 187 34.42 -13.09 -21.94
C GLU A 187 35.21 -14.41 -21.88
N THR A 188 36.36 -14.41 -21.20
CA THR A 188 37.18 -15.59 -20.92
C THR A 188 36.78 -16.34 -19.65
N GLY A 189 35.71 -15.91 -18.97
CA GLY A 189 35.14 -16.57 -17.79
C GLY A 189 35.78 -16.23 -16.45
N GLN A 190 36.74 -15.29 -16.40
CA GLN A 190 37.38 -14.88 -15.14
C GLN A 190 36.47 -13.95 -14.34
N PRO A 191 36.37 -14.11 -13.01
CA PRO A 191 35.52 -13.27 -12.18
C PRO A 191 36.04 -11.83 -12.12
N ILE A 192 35.14 -10.87 -12.30
CA ILE A 192 35.44 -9.44 -12.10
C ILE A 192 35.06 -9.08 -10.68
N LEU A 193 36.01 -8.58 -9.88
CA LEU A 193 35.76 -8.27 -8.47
C LEU A 193 35.08 -6.90 -8.33
N ALA A 194 34.37 -6.74 -7.22
CA ALA A 194 33.73 -5.47 -6.85
C ALA A 194 34.73 -4.31 -6.81
N GLU A 195 35.93 -4.55 -6.26
CA GLU A 195 36.99 -3.53 -6.15
C GLU A 195 37.50 -3.04 -7.51
N ASP A 196 37.58 -3.93 -8.50
CA ASP A 196 38.02 -3.56 -9.85
C ASP A 196 36.99 -2.63 -10.50
N ARG A 197 35.70 -2.89 -10.28
CA ARG A 197 34.62 -2.03 -10.78
C ARG A 197 34.56 -0.69 -10.05
N ALA A 198 34.70 -0.69 -8.73
CA ALA A 198 34.73 0.55 -7.96
C ALA A 198 35.93 1.42 -8.35
N SER A 199 37.11 0.81 -8.51
CA SER A 199 38.32 1.49 -8.97
C SER A 199 38.17 2.07 -10.37
N TRP A 200 37.49 1.36 -11.27
CA TRP A 200 37.17 1.87 -12.61
C TRP A 200 36.24 3.08 -12.56
N LEU A 201 35.19 3.05 -11.72
CA LEU A 201 34.26 4.17 -11.55
C LEU A 201 34.95 5.40 -10.97
N ILE A 202 35.85 5.23 -10.00
CA ILE A 202 36.62 6.33 -9.43
C ILE A 202 37.49 6.99 -10.50
N HIS A 203 38.24 6.21 -11.29
CA HIS A 203 39.15 6.76 -12.30
C HIS A 203 38.46 7.34 -13.53
N ASN A 204 37.43 6.67 -14.05
CA ASN A 204 36.83 7.03 -15.34
C ASN A 204 35.58 7.91 -15.21
N LYS A 205 34.94 7.90 -14.03
CA LYS A 205 33.73 8.70 -13.76
C LYS A 205 33.95 9.75 -12.68
N GLN A 206 35.19 9.91 -12.19
CA GLN A 206 35.58 10.83 -11.12
C GLN A 206 34.70 10.71 -9.86
N MET A 207 34.17 9.51 -9.59
CA MET A 207 33.32 9.27 -8.44
C MET A 207 34.16 9.17 -7.18
N SER A 208 33.61 9.60 -6.03
CA SER A 208 34.25 9.31 -4.75
C SER A 208 34.20 7.80 -4.47
N ARG A 209 35.13 7.30 -3.67
CA ARG A 209 35.18 5.86 -3.31
C ARG A 209 33.84 5.36 -2.76
N LYS A 210 33.21 6.12 -1.86
CA LYS A 210 31.91 5.77 -1.27
C LYS A 210 30.78 5.70 -2.31
N GLU A 211 30.77 6.62 -3.27
CA GLU A 211 29.77 6.61 -4.35
C GLU A 211 30.00 5.43 -5.30
N ALA A 212 31.25 5.15 -5.66
CA ALA A 212 31.61 4.02 -6.51
C ALA A 212 31.22 2.68 -5.87
N GLU A 213 31.54 2.48 -4.59
CA GLU A 213 31.16 1.28 -3.82
C GLU A 213 29.62 1.13 -3.77
N GLN A 214 28.89 2.22 -3.52
CA GLN A 214 27.43 2.19 -3.52
C GLN A 214 26.85 1.91 -4.91
N THR A 215 27.43 2.44 -5.97
CA THR A 215 27.03 2.15 -7.34
C THR A 215 27.24 0.67 -7.68
N VAL A 216 28.37 0.07 -7.28
CA VAL A 216 28.61 -1.37 -7.50
C VAL A 216 27.62 -2.23 -6.70
N MET A 217 27.35 -1.90 -5.43
CA MET A 217 26.35 -2.61 -4.62
C MET A 217 24.93 -2.51 -5.21
N ASN A 218 24.58 -1.37 -5.79
CA ASN A 218 23.26 -1.18 -6.41
C ASN A 218 23.15 -1.92 -7.75
N GLN A 219 24.25 -2.03 -8.50
CA GLN A 219 24.28 -2.74 -9.78
C GLN A 219 24.31 -4.27 -9.61
N PHE A 220 24.96 -4.77 -8.55
CA PHE A 220 25.13 -6.20 -8.29
C PHE A 220 24.64 -6.59 -6.90
N PRO A 221 23.36 -6.34 -6.57
CA PRO A 221 22.86 -6.44 -5.20
C PRO A 221 22.97 -7.85 -4.61
N GLU A 222 22.88 -8.88 -5.44
CA GLU A 222 22.98 -10.29 -5.02
C GLU A 222 24.40 -10.69 -4.61
N SER A 223 25.43 -10.00 -5.11
CA SER A 223 26.83 -10.27 -4.78
C SER A 223 27.23 -9.84 -3.37
N PHE A 224 26.37 -9.07 -2.68
CA PHE A 224 26.65 -8.45 -1.37
C PHE A 224 25.66 -8.85 -0.28
N LEU A 225 25.00 -10.00 -0.44
CA LEU A 225 24.08 -10.54 0.55
C LEU A 225 24.85 -11.44 1.54
N GLY A 226 24.48 -11.36 2.83
CA GLY A 226 25.11 -12.14 3.91
C GLY A 226 24.98 -13.67 3.77
N PRO A 227 25.61 -14.45 4.67
CA PRO A 227 25.71 -15.89 4.58
C PRO A 227 24.33 -16.57 4.46
N ILE A 228 24.28 -17.63 3.65
CA ILE A 228 23.08 -18.40 3.32
C ILE A 228 23.19 -19.77 3.99
N GLN A 229 22.18 -20.17 4.77
CA GLN A 229 22.06 -21.55 5.26
C GLN A 229 21.69 -22.51 4.12
N PRO A 230 21.95 -23.82 4.26
CA PRO A 230 21.56 -24.83 3.26
C PRO A 230 20.07 -24.83 2.89
N ASP A 231 19.21 -24.32 3.77
CA ASP A 231 17.76 -24.19 3.56
C ASP A 231 17.35 -22.91 2.80
N GLY A 232 18.32 -22.08 2.38
CA GLY A 232 18.11 -20.83 1.65
C GLY A 232 17.85 -19.61 2.54
N SER A 233 17.81 -19.75 3.86
CA SER A 233 17.66 -18.63 4.78
C SER A 233 18.92 -17.76 4.86
N ARG A 234 18.74 -16.44 5.05
CA ARG A 234 19.82 -15.44 5.08
C ARG A 234 19.96 -14.83 6.46
N TYR A 235 21.18 -14.46 6.83
CA TYR A 235 21.45 -13.74 8.08
C TYR A 235 20.68 -12.40 8.13
N ASP A 236 19.92 -12.19 9.20
CA ASP A 236 19.30 -10.91 9.53
C ASP A 236 19.84 -10.40 10.88
N PRO A 237 20.63 -9.31 10.90
CA PRO A 237 21.19 -8.76 12.15
C PRO A 237 20.12 -8.30 13.16
N ARG A 238 18.88 -8.10 12.72
CA ARG A 238 17.75 -7.70 13.57
C ARG A 238 16.95 -8.87 14.13
N ALA A 239 17.23 -10.11 13.71
CA ALA A 239 16.53 -11.28 14.21
C ALA A 239 16.68 -11.42 15.72
N ILE A 240 15.57 -11.70 16.42
CA ILE A 240 15.58 -11.87 17.88
C ILE A 240 16.13 -13.26 18.21
N CYS A 241 17.28 -13.29 18.87
CA CYS A 241 18.03 -14.50 19.22
C CYS A 241 18.15 -14.63 20.74
N GLY A 242 17.03 -14.96 21.41
CA GLY A 242 16.97 -15.16 22.86
C GLY A 242 16.73 -13.90 23.69
N LYS A 243 16.96 -14.01 25.01
CA LYS A 243 16.82 -12.95 26.01
C LYS A 243 18.09 -12.87 26.88
N ASP A 244 18.41 -11.69 27.38
CA ASP A 244 19.51 -11.50 28.34
C ASP A 244 19.08 -11.87 29.77
N GLY A 245 20.03 -11.81 30.72
CA GLY A 245 19.80 -12.14 32.13
C GLY A 245 18.80 -11.22 32.86
N SER A 246 18.34 -10.14 32.21
CA SER A 246 17.27 -9.25 32.70
C SER A 246 15.90 -9.55 32.09
N GLY A 247 15.85 -10.46 31.10
CA GLY A 247 14.64 -10.83 30.38
C GLY A 247 14.37 -9.99 29.12
N ALA A 248 15.27 -9.07 28.75
CA ALA A 248 15.16 -8.26 27.53
C ALA A 248 15.62 -9.07 26.30
N SER A 249 14.93 -8.92 25.17
CA SER A 249 15.25 -9.63 23.92
C SER A 249 16.60 -9.20 23.36
N THR A 250 17.44 -10.15 22.97
CA THR A 250 18.76 -9.89 22.35
C THR A 250 18.71 -10.12 20.84
N THR A 251 19.30 -9.23 20.05
CA THR A 251 19.37 -9.38 18.59
C THR A 251 20.53 -10.26 18.15
N ALA A 252 20.45 -10.76 16.92
CA ALA A 252 21.52 -11.46 16.23
C ALA A 252 22.82 -10.64 16.21
N GLU A 253 22.72 -9.34 15.88
CA GLU A 253 23.88 -8.45 15.85
C GLU A 253 24.54 -8.31 17.22
N SER A 254 23.76 -8.15 18.29
CA SER A 254 24.31 -8.04 19.65
C SER A 254 25.08 -9.30 20.05
N ARG A 255 24.64 -10.49 19.60
CA ARG A 255 25.35 -11.75 19.83
C ARG A 255 26.61 -11.88 18.97
N VAL A 256 26.57 -11.45 17.72
CA VAL A 256 27.77 -11.41 16.86
C VAL A 256 28.82 -10.49 17.45
N GLN A 257 28.44 -9.29 17.91
CA GLN A 257 29.36 -8.37 18.59
C GLN A 257 29.97 -9.00 19.85
N TRP A 258 29.17 -9.74 20.62
CA TRP A 258 29.68 -10.47 21.78
C TRP A 258 30.71 -11.54 21.39
N LEU A 259 30.45 -12.34 20.34
CA LEU A 259 31.38 -13.37 19.85
C LEU A 259 32.67 -12.78 19.29
N LEU A 260 32.59 -11.65 18.57
CA LEU A 260 33.76 -10.91 18.09
C LEU A 260 34.66 -10.47 19.26
N GLN A 261 34.06 -9.90 20.30
CA GLN A 261 34.79 -9.33 21.43
C GLN A 261 35.32 -10.38 22.41
N ASN A 262 34.58 -11.47 22.64
CA ASN A 262 34.86 -12.43 23.71
C ASN A 262 35.42 -13.77 23.23
N LYS A 263 35.27 -14.10 21.94
CA LYS A 263 35.73 -15.37 21.36
C LYS A 263 36.73 -15.19 20.23
N SER A 264 37.14 -13.94 19.94
CA SER A 264 38.09 -13.60 18.87
C SER A 264 37.73 -14.24 17.52
N MET A 265 36.44 -14.46 17.28
CA MET A 265 35.94 -15.02 16.03
C MET A 265 36.00 -13.97 14.92
N SER A 266 36.15 -14.41 13.67
CA SER A 266 35.85 -13.52 12.54
C SER A 266 34.35 -13.23 12.50
N ARG A 267 33.96 -12.13 11.85
CA ARG A 267 32.54 -11.76 11.75
C ARG A 267 31.72 -12.83 11.04
N ASP A 268 32.23 -13.40 9.96
CA ASP A 268 31.55 -14.47 9.21
C ASP A 268 31.36 -15.72 10.07
N GLN A 269 32.37 -16.10 10.85
CA GLN A 269 32.28 -17.22 11.80
C GLN A 269 31.27 -16.94 12.90
N ALA A 270 31.23 -15.71 13.41
CA ALA A 270 30.28 -15.30 14.44
C ALA A 270 28.84 -15.28 13.90
N GLU A 271 28.62 -14.74 12.69
CA GLU A 271 27.31 -14.73 12.01
C GLU A 271 26.82 -16.16 11.77
N GLN A 272 27.68 -17.04 11.26
CA GLN A 272 27.36 -18.46 11.06
C GLN A 272 27.05 -19.17 12.40
N THR A 273 27.86 -18.92 13.43
CA THR A 273 27.64 -19.50 14.77
C THR A 273 26.30 -19.07 15.35
N VAL A 274 25.90 -17.80 15.19
CA VAL A 274 24.59 -17.31 15.67
C VAL A 274 23.45 -17.94 14.87
N MET A 275 23.60 -18.08 13.56
CA MET A 275 22.62 -18.75 12.69
C MET A 275 22.41 -20.22 13.06
N GLU A 276 23.49 -20.95 13.37
CA GLU A 276 23.43 -22.35 13.80
C GLU A 276 22.84 -22.51 15.22
N GLN A 277 23.08 -21.56 16.11
CA GLN A 277 22.54 -21.59 17.48
C GLN A 277 21.06 -21.20 17.56
N PHE A 278 20.57 -20.38 16.63
CA PHE A 278 19.19 -19.86 16.63
C PHE A 278 18.49 -20.06 15.28
N PRO A 279 18.42 -21.29 14.73
CA PRO A 279 17.91 -21.52 13.39
C PRO A 279 16.47 -21.02 13.21
N ALA A 280 15.63 -21.14 14.25
CA ALA A 280 14.24 -20.66 14.24
C ALA A 280 14.12 -19.11 14.12
N SER A 281 15.15 -18.37 14.51
CA SER A 281 15.18 -16.91 14.42
C SER A 281 15.52 -16.41 13.01
N PHE A 282 16.17 -17.25 12.19
CA PHE A 282 16.61 -16.92 10.83
C PHE A 282 15.86 -17.70 9.76
N SER A 283 15.21 -18.80 10.12
CA SER A 283 14.21 -19.42 9.27
C SER A 283 13.18 -18.32 9.01
N SER A 284 13.17 -17.77 7.79
CA SER A 284 11.90 -17.28 7.27
C SER A 284 10.96 -18.45 7.52
N GLN A 285 9.90 -18.25 8.27
CA GLN A 285 8.78 -19.14 8.12
C GLN A 285 8.31 -18.98 6.66
N SER A 286 9.00 -19.66 5.72
CA SER A 286 8.33 -20.74 5.05
C SER A 286 7.74 -21.57 6.18
N SER A 287 6.56 -21.14 6.62
CA SER A 287 5.48 -22.07 6.82
C SER A 287 5.42 -22.86 5.50
N SER A 288 6.33 -23.81 5.33
CA SER A 288 5.87 -25.15 5.08
C SER A 288 5.09 -25.57 6.34
N LEU A 289 3.93 -24.95 6.56
CA LEU A 289 2.74 -25.74 6.34
C LEU A 289 3.06 -26.46 5.05
N LEU A 290 3.47 -27.72 5.17
CA LEU A 290 2.98 -28.72 4.24
C LEU A 290 1.45 -28.52 4.26
N LEU A 291 0.97 -27.46 3.58
CA LEU A 291 -0.28 -27.50 2.89
C LEU A 291 -0.06 -28.76 2.08
N PRO A 292 -0.87 -29.81 2.35
CA PRO A 292 -0.70 -31.06 1.65
C PRO A 292 -0.52 -30.76 0.17
N SER A 293 0.17 -31.64 -0.55
CA SER A 293 0.42 -31.52 -1.99
C SER A 293 -0.85 -31.29 -2.84
N LYS A 294 -2.02 -31.28 -2.20
CA LYS A 294 -3.25 -30.61 -2.59
C LYS A 294 -3.71 -29.76 -1.39
N PHE A 295 -4.03 -28.48 -1.59
CA PHE A 295 -4.77 -27.68 -0.61
C PHE A 295 -5.88 -28.55 0.04
N GLY A 296 -6.12 -28.36 1.34
CA GLY A 296 -7.14 -29.08 2.12
C GLY A 296 -8.55 -29.00 1.51
N PRO A 297 -9.61 -29.40 2.25
CA PRO A 297 -10.94 -29.75 1.71
C PRO A 297 -11.36 -28.85 0.53
N LYS A 298 -11.91 -29.46 -0.55
CA LYS A 298 -12.25 -28.90 -1.88
C LYS A 298 -12.98 -27.53 -1.92
N ASN A 299 -13.26 -26.93 -0.77
CA ASN A 299 -14.00 -25.70 -0.54
C ASN A 299 -13.16 -24.55 0.07
N LEU A 300 -11.85 -24.68 0.26
CA LEU A 300 -11.01 -23.57 0.74
C LEU A 300 -10.79 -22.52 -0.35
N GLY A 301 -10.92 -21.23 -0.01
CA GLY A 301 -10.69 -20.11 -0.92
C GLY A 301 -9.77 -19.04 -0.34
N ILE A 302 -9.27 -18.16 -1.20
CA ILE A 302 -8.30 -17.12 -0.85
C ILE A 302 -8.85 -15.73 -1.19
N GLY A 303 -8.76 -14.80 -0.24
CA GLY A 303 -8.93 -13.38 -0.49
C GLY A 303 -7.73 -12.83 -1.26
N TYR A 304 -7.96 -12.28 -2.45
CA TYR A 304 -6.95 -11.72 -3.33
C TYR A 304 -7.04 -10.20 -3.33
N GLY A 305 -6.10 -9.53 -2.67
CA GLY A 305 -5.97 -8.08 -2.72
C GLY A 305 -5.45 -7.63 -4.08
N LEU A 306 -6.09 -6.64 -4.69
CA LEU A 306 -5.64 -6.05 -5.97
C LEU A 306 -4.69 -4.87 -5.81
N VAL A 307 -4.57 -4.35 -4.58
CA VAL A 307 -3.71 -3.21 -4.25
C VAL A 307 -2.75 -3.62 -3.16
N GLY A 308 -1.46 -3.40 -3.39
CA GLY A 308 -0.40 -3.73 -2.46
C GLY A 308 0.96 -3.66 -3.14
N PRO A 309 2.05 -3.70 -2.37
CA PRO A 309 3.39 -3.81 -2.92
C PRO A 309 3.61 -5.22 -3.47
N PHE A 310 3.20 -5.47 -4.71
CA PHE A 310 3.45 -6.75 -5.36
C PHE A 310 4.85 -6.75 -5.97
N SER A 311 5.69 -7.70 -5.56
CA SER A 311 6.99 -7.97 -6.20
C SER A 311 6.82 -8.78 -7.50
N ASN A 312 5.71 -9.49 -7.65
CA ASN A 312 5.37 -10.32 -8.80
C ASN A 312 4.12 -9.78 -9.50
N SER A 313 3.98 -10.04 -10.80
CA SER A 313 2.75 -9.72 -11.52
C SER A 313 1.56 -10.53 -11.01
N HIS A 314 0.35 -10.01 -11.21
CA HIS A 314 -0.88 -10.73 -10.87
C HIS A 314 -0.96 -12.10 -11.56
N GLU A 315 -0.53 -12.21 -12.82
CA GLU A 315 -0.45 -13.47 -13.57
C GLU A 315 0.44 -14.52 -12.88
N THR A 316 1.64 -14.13 -12.45
CA THR A 316 2.55 -15.02 -11.72
C THR A 316 1.93 -15.48 -10.40
N LEU A 317 1.31 -14.56 -9.66
CA LEU A 317 0.64 -14.87 -8.39
C LEU A 317 -0.55 -15.82 -8.60
N LEU A 318 -1.38 -15.56 -9.62
CA LEU A 318 -2.51 -16.42 -9.98
C LEU A 318 -2.05 -17.83 -10.39
N SER A 319 -0.99 -17.94 -11.18
CA SER A 319 -0.38 -19.23 -11.56
C SER A 319 0.09 -20.00 -10.33
N HIS A 320 0.72 -19.32 -9.38
CA HIS A 320 1.13 -19.92 -8.11
C HIS A 320 -0.06 -20.45 -7.28
N LEU A 321 -1.19 -19.74 -7.27
CA LEU A 321 -2.40 -20.19 -6.59
C LEU A 321 -3.03 -21.39 -7.31
N GLN A 322 -3.11 -21.35 -8.63
CA GLN A 322 -3.62 -22.45 -9.47
C GLN A 322 -2.81 -23.74 -9.26
N GLN A 323 -1.47 -23.66 -9.33
CA GLN A 323 -0.56 -24.81 -9.13
C GLN A 323 -0.70 -25.44 -7.74
N ARG A 324 -1.14 -24.66 -6.76
CA ARG A 324 -1.41 -25.15 -5.40
C ARG A 324 -2.82 -25.74 -5.23
N GLY A 325 -3.64 -25.73 -6.28
CA GLY A 325 -4.98 -26.30 -6.28
C GLY A 325 -6.04 -25.37 -5.67
N VAL A 326 -5.79 -24.07 -5.63
CA VAL A 326 -6.82 -23.09 -5.24
C VAL A 326 -7.91 -23.06 -6.31
N THR A 327 -9.17 -23.16 -5.91
CA THR A 327 -10.32 -23.13 -6.83
C THR A 327 -11.32 -22.05 -6.47
N ARG A 328 -11.07 -21.25 -5.43
CA ARG A 328 -11.96 -20.18 -4.97
C ARG A 328 -11.18 -18.91 -4.68
N LEU A 329 -11.60 -17.80 -5.27
CA LEU A 329 -11.00 -16.48 -5.06
C LEU A 329 -12.06 -15.46 -4.65
N LYS A 330 -11.72 -14.55 -3.77
CA LYS A 330 -12.54 -13.38 -3.42
C LYS A 330 -11.73 -12.11 -3.60
N THR A 331 -12.30 -11.09 -4.22
CA THR A 331 -11.74 -9.72 -4.26
C THR A 331 -12.76 -8.71 -3.77
N TRP A 332 -12.33 -7.46 -3.55
CA TRP A 332 -13.13 -6.38 -2.95
C TRP A 332 -13.59 -5.32 -3.96
N SER A 333 -13.38 -5.56 -5.25
CA SER A 333 -13.89 -4.73 -6.35
C SER A 333 -14.18 -5.59 -7.58
N ILE A 334 -14.76 -4.99 -8.62
CA ILE A 334 -14.89 -5.61 -9.94
C ILE A 334 -13.79 -5.03 -10.83
N ASP A 335 -12.74 -5.82 -11.09
CA ASP A 335 -11.64 -5.43 -11.97
C ASP A 335 -11.62 -6.33 -13.21
N VAL A 336 -11.93 -5.75 -14.37
CA VAL A 336 -12.05 -6.47 -15.64
C VAL A 336 -10.70 -7.03 -16.10
N ALA A 337 -9.59 -6.32 -15.86
CA ALA A 337 -8.26 -6.77 -16.29
C ALA A 337 -7.82 -8.00 -15.49
N TRP A 338 -8.04 -7.98 -14.17
CA TRP A 338 -7.79 -9.09 -13.29
C TRP A 338 -8.70 -10.29 -13.59
N LEU A 339 -10.00 -10.08 -13.82
CA LEU A 339 -10.92 -11.16 -14.20
C LEU A 339 -10.52 -11.86 -15.50
N LYS A 340 -9.99 -11.12 -16.49
CA LYS A 340 -9.42 -11.72 -17.71
C LYS A 340 -8.21 -12.62 -17.38
N GLN A 341 -7.32 -12.17 -16.50
CA GLN A 341 -6.16 -12.96 -16.07
C GLN A 341 -6.57 -14.21 -15.30
N VAL A 342 -7.55 -14.10 -14.39
CA VAL A 342 -8.11 -15.23 -13.65
C VAL A 342 -8.70 -16.25 -14.63
N ARG A 343 -9.58 -15.81 -15.55
CA ARG A 343 -10.14 -16.71 -16.56
C ARG A 343 -9.05 -17.43 -17.34
N SER A 344 -8.06 -16.69 -17.84
CA SER A 344 -6.97 -17.27 -18.64
C SER A 344 -6.14 -18.28 -17.86
N THR A 345 -5.81 -17.97 -16.60
CA THR A 345 -4.96 -18.81 -15.75
C THR A 345 -5.70 -20.05 -15.26
N PHE A 346 -7.01 -19.95 -15.03
CA PHE A 346 -7.84 -21.00 -14.43
C PHE A 346 -8.81 -21.67 -15.42
N ALA A 347 -8.57 -21.55 -16.72
CA ALA A 347 -9.50 -21.99 -17.78
C ALA A 347 -10.02 -23.43 -17.60
N ASP A 348 -9.17 -24.35 -17.12
CA ASP A 348 -9.50 -25.78 -16.94
C ASP A 348 -9.66 -26.22 -15.47
N SER A 349 -9.60 -25.30 -14.51
CA SER A 349 -9.57 -25.64 -13.08
C SER A 349 -10.88 -25.39 -12.33
N GLY A 350 -11.91 -24.88 -13.02
CA GLY A 350 -13.24 -24.67 -12.44
C GLY A 350 -13.25 -23.64 -11.30
N VAL A 351 -12.46 -22.57 -11.45
CA VAL A 351 -12.37 -21.52 -10.43
C VAL A 351 -13.72 -20.84 -10.20
N GLN A 352 -14.01 -20.51 -8.95
CA GLN A 352 -15.17 -19.74 -8.52
C GLN A 352 -14.71 -18.43 -7.90
N VAL A 353 -15.20 -17.33 -8.44
CA VAL A 353 -14.76 -15.97 -8.09
C VAL A 353 -15.90 -15.20 -7.44
N THR A 354 -15.65 -14.69 -6.25
CA THR A 354 -16.47 -13.66 -5.61
C THR A 354 -15.89 -12.28 -5.90
N VAL A 355 -16.65 -11.42 -6.55
CA VAL A 355 -16.31 -9.99 -6.74
C VAL A 355 -17.19 -9.12 -5.85
N ALA A 356 -16.85 -7.85 -5.64
CA ALA A 356 -17.63 -6.97 -4.76
C ALA A 356 -17.91 -5.59 -5.37
N ILE A 357 -19.06 -5.03 -5.02
CA ILE A 357 -19.31 -3.59 -5.09
C ILE A 357 -18.75 -2.98 -3.81
N PRO A 358 -17.76 -2.07 -3.88
CA PRO A 358 -17.19 -1.43 -2.70
C PRO A 358 -18.23 -0.65 -1.89
N ASN A 359 -17.99 -0.49 -0.59
CA ASN A 359 -18.85 0.29 0.31
C ASN A 359 -19.12 1.72 -0.19
N CYS A 360 -18.11 2.36 -0.79
CA CYS A 360 -18.25 3.71 -1.36
C CYS A 360 -19.17 3.77 -2.58
N ASP A 361 -19.38 2.67 -3.30
CA ASP A 361 -20.20 2.60 -4.51
C ASP A 361 -21.64 2.09 -4.26
N LEU A 362 -22.01 1.78 -3.01
CA LEU A 362 -23.37 1.32 -2.69
C LEU A 362 -24.45 2.32 -3.14
N HIS A 363 -24.17 3.62 -3.07
CA HIS A 363 -25.11 4.65 -3.54
C HIS A 363 -25.36 4.58 -5.05
N LYS A 364 -24.37 4.16 -5.85
CA LYS A 364 -24.52 3.96 -7.31
C LYS A 364 -25.36 2.73 -7.60
N ALA A 365 -25.15 1.65 -6.84
CA ALA A 365 -26.00 0.46 -6.94
C ALA A 365 -27.49 0.81 -6.71
N VAL A 366 -27.79 1.74 -5.80
CA VAL A 366 -29.17 2.22 -5.59
C VAL A 366 -29.63 3.16 -6.70
N ASN A 367 -28.87 4.21 -7.00
CA ASN A 367 -29.38 5.38 -7.71
C ASN A 367 -28.96 5.50 -9.18
N ASP A 368 -28.05 4.64 -9.65
CA ASP A 368 -27.46 4.74 -10.99
C ASP A 368 -27.70 3.47 -11.81
N ASP A 369 -28.68 3.55 -12.72
CA ASP A 369 -29.04 2.47 -13.64
C ASP A 369 -27.89 2.10 -14.58
N THR A 370 -27.09 3.09 -15.00
CA THR A 370 -25.95 2.87 -15.91
C THR A 370 -24.86 2.08 -15.19
N PHE A 371 -24.60 2.42 -13.94
CA PHE A 371 -23.67 1.66 -13.09
C PHE A 371 -24.14 0.21 -12.94
N ARG A 372 -25.42 -0.01 -12.60
CA ARG A 372 -25.97 -1.38 -12.50
C ARG A 372 -25.84 -2.14 -13.81
N GLN A 373 -26.19 -1.53 -14.94
CA GLN A 373 -26.06 -2.15 -16.27
C GLN A 373 -24.60 -2.50 -16.60
N ALA A 374 -23.64 -1.64 -16.27
CA ALA A 374 -22.22 -1.91 -16.47
C ALA A 374 -21.74 -3.10 -15.62
N VAL A 375 -22.17 -3.18 -14.35
CA VAL A 375 -21.89 -4.32 -13.47
C VAL A 375 -22.50 -5.59 -14.07
N ILE A 376 -23.78 -5.59 -14.44
CA ILE A 376 -24.44 -6.75 -15.05
C ILE A 376 -23.76 -7.18 -16.35
N SER A 377 -23.40 -6.25 -17.22
CA SER A 377 -22.66 -6.55 -18.47
C SER A 377 -21.33 -7.23 -18.19
N THR A 378 -20.60 -6.77 -17.17
CA THR A 378 -19.37 -7.42 -16.71
C THR A 378 -19.66 -8.82 -16.18
N LEU A 379 -20.68 -8.99 -15.34
CA LEU A 379 -21.05 -10.31 -14.80
C LEU A 379 -21.52 -11.30 -15.87
N VAL A 380 -22.26 -10.84 -16.88
CA VAL A 380 -22.61 -11.65 -18.08
C VAL A 380 -21.34 -12.10 -18.78
N THR A 381 -20.41 -11.16 -18.99
CA THR A 381 -19.13 -11.46 -19.64
C THR A 381 -18.35 -12.52 -18.86
N PHE A 382 -18.41 -12.52 -17.52
CA PHE A 382 -17.65 -13.39 -16.60
C PHE A 382 -18.46 -14.46 -15.86
N ALA A 383 -19.62 -14.85 -16.39
CA ALA A 383 -20.55 -15.80 -15.76
C ALA A 383 -20.02 -17.24 -15.66
N ASP A 384 -18.97 -17.59 -16.40
CA ASP A 384 -18.27 -18.87 -16.37
C ASP A 384 -17.38 -19.04 -15.13
N ILE A 385 -16.87 -17.94 -14.56
CA ILE A 385 -15.95 -17.98 -13.40
C ILE A 385 -16.48 -17.23 -12.17
N VAL A 386 -17.34 -16.22 -12.33
CA VAL A 386 -17.91 -15.47 -11.20
C VAL A 386 -19.13 -16.20 -10.67
N ASP A 387 -19.09 -16.63 -9.42
CA ASP A 387 -20.21 -17.32 -8.75
C ASP A 387 -20.96 -16.43 -7.76
N LYS A 388 -20.31 -15.36 -7.26
CA LYS A 388 -20.91 -14.45 -6.28
C LYS A 388 -20.59 -12.98 -6.53
N LEU A 389 -21.59 -12.14 -6.28
CA LEU A 389 -21.47 -10.69 -6.17
C LEU A 389 -21.68 -10.27 -4.71
N ALA A 390 -20.65 -9.75 -4.08
CA ALA A 390 -20.75 -9.15 -2.75
C ALA A 390 -21.18 -7.68 -2.82
N ILE A 391 -22.13 -7.31 -1.96
CA ILE A 391 -22.60 -5.93 -1.81
C ILE A 391 -21.95 -5.36 -0.56
N GLY A 392 -20.88 -4.59 -0.76
CA GLY A 392 -20.04 -4.07 0.30
C GLY A 392 -19.13 -5.12 0.96
N ASN A 393 -18.46 -4.69 2.03
CA ASN A 393 -17.71 -5.54 2.96
C ASN A 393 -17.78 -4.91 4.36
N GLU A 394 -18.33 -5.66 5.31
CA GLU A 394 -18.57 -5.22 6.69
C GLU A 394 -19.24 -3.84 6.78
N PRO A 395 -20.36 -3.62 6.05
CA PRO A 395 -21.03 -2.32 6.01
C PRO A 395 -21.55 -1.86 7.38
N GLU A 396 -21.76 -2.77 8.32
CA GLU A 396 -22.20 -2.55 9.70
C GLU A 396 -21.07 -2.25 10.69
N HIS A 397 -19.81 -2.46 10.28
CA HIS A 397 -18.66 -2.13 11.11
C HIS A 397 -18.68 -0.64 11.44
N LYS A 398 -18.26 -0.26 12.65
CA LYS A 398 -18.39 1.12 13.18
C LYS A 398 -17.83 2.20 12.25
N GLU A 399 -16.81 1.86 11.47
CA GLU A 399 -16.14 2.75 10.51
C GLU A 399 -16.96 2.98 9.23
N ASN A 400 -17.82 2.03 8.86
CA ASN A 400 -18.64 2.06 7.64
C ASN A 400 -20.11 2.39 7.92
N HIS A 401 -20.63 2.01 9.10
CA HIS A 401 -22.05 2.00 9.45
C HIS A 401 -22.73 3.31 9.10
N LYS A 402 -22.19 4.45 9.54
CA LYS A 402 -22.82 5.78 9.36
C LYS A 402 -23.12 6.12 7.90
N HIS A 403 -22.33 5.60 6.97
CA HIS A 403 -22.41 5.94 5.54
C HIS A 403 -23.07 4.84 4.71
N CYS A 404 -22.87 3.57 5.07
CA CYS A 404 -23.25 2.44 4.24
C CYS A 404 -24.61 1.84 4.63
N TRP A 405 -24.96 1.92 5.91
CA TRP A 405 -26.02 1.07 6.46
C TRP A 405 -27.40 1.33 5.86
N LYS A 406 -27.77 2.60 5.66
CA LYS A 406 -29.05 2.99 5.04
C LYS A 406 -29.13 2.60 3.56
N LEU A 407 -28.00 2.44 2.89
CA LEU A 407 -27.92 2.08 1.48
C LEU A 407 -27.88 0.57 1.27
N LEU A 408 -27.56 -0.21 2.31
CA LEU A 408 -27.24 -1.63 2.18
C LEU A 408 -28.41 -2.47 1.65
N ALA A 409 -29.57 -2.44 2.32
CA ALA A 409 -30.74 -3.21 1.88
C ALA A 409 -31.23 -2.78 0.47
N PRO A 410 -31.39 -1.47 0.17
CA PRO A 410 -31.74 -1.03 -1.18
C PRO A 410 -30.72 -1.48 -2.25
N ALA A 411 -29.42 -1.34 -1.99
CA ALA A 411 -28.38 -1.75 -2.93
C ALA A 411 -28.39 -3.26 -3.18
N PHE A 412 -28.54 -4.04 -2.11
CA PHE A 412 -28.62 -5.49 -2.18
C PHE A 412 -29.83 -5.95 -3.00
N LEU A 413 -31.03 -5.41 -2.73
CA LEU A 413 -32.24 -5.75 -3.48
C LEU A 413 -32.14 -5.35 -4.95
N ALA A 414 -31.66 -4.13 -5.24
CA ALA A 414 -31.52 -3.65 -6.61
C ALA A 414 -30.56 -4.51 -7.44
N MET A 415 -29.43 -4.93 -6.86
CA MET A 415 -28.47 -5.80 -7.56
C MET A 415 -28.94 -7.25 -7.62
N ASP A 416 -29.59 -7.80 -6.58
CA ASP A 416 -30.20 -9.14 -6.63
C ASP A 416 -31.23 -9.23 -7.76
N ASP A 417 -32.13 -8.25 -7.84
CA ASP A 417 -33.12 -8.19 -8.90
C ASP A 417 -32.42 -8.05 -10.26
N ALA A 418 -31.44 -7.16 -10.42
CA ALA A 418 -30.73 -6.98 -11.70
C ALA A 418 -30.00 -8.25 -12.16
N VAL A 419 -29.31 -8.95 -11.25
CA VAL A 419 -28.63 -10.23 -11.53
C VAL A 419 -29.64 -11.30 -11.94
N HIS A 420 -30.78 -11.37 -11.25
CA HIS A 420 -31.84 -12.33 -11.55
C HIS A 420 -32.54 -12.07 -12.88
N HIS A 421 -32.88 -10.81 -13.19
CA HIS A 421 -33.48 -10.42 -14.47
C HIS A 421 -32.56 -10.72 -15.65
N ALA A 422 -31.24 -10.64 -15.44
CA ALA A 422 -30.24 -11.03 -16.45
C ALA A 422 -30.09 -12.55 -16.62
N GLY A 423 -30.81 -13.37 -15.84
CA GLY A 423 -30.76 -14.84 -15.93
C GLY A 423 -29.44 -15.44 -15.42
N LEU A 424 -28.66 -14.68 -14.65
CA LEU A 424 -27.35 -15.10 -14.16
C LEU A 424 -27.49 -16.05 -12.97
N LYS A 425 -26.69 -17.12 -12.95
CA LYS A 425 -26.60 -18.07 -11.82
C LYS A 425 -25.59 -17.61 -10.75
N ILE A 426 -25.54 -16.30 -10.52
CA ILE A 426 -24.62 -15.64 -9.58
C ILE A 426 -25.38 -15.34 -8.30
N GLN A 427 -24.85 -15.73 -7.14
CA GLN A 427 -25.47 -15.39 -5.86
C GLN A 427 -25.07 -13.98 -5.44
N VAL A 428 -26.04 -13.14 -5.08
CA VAL A 428 -25.76 -11.86 -4.42
C VAL A 428 -25.68 -12.09 -2.91
N ILE A 429 -24.60 -11.62 -2.28
CA ILE A 429 -24.33 -11.79 -0.85
C ILE A 429 -23.97 -10.45 -0.19
N VAL A 430 -24.04 -10.40 1.14
CA VAL A 430 -23.46 -9.33 1.94
C VAL A 430 -22.43 -9.95 2.88
N PRO A 431 -21.14 -9.61 2.77
CA PRO A 431 -20.13 -10.04 3.75
C PRO A 431 -20.25 -9.19 5.01
N PHE A 432 -20.96 -9.68 6.01
CA PHE A 432 -20.97 -9.10 7.37
C PHE A 432 -19.67 -9.45 8.12
N CYS A 433 -19.48 -8.96 9.33
CA CYS A 433 -18.50 -9.41 10.31
C CYS A 433 -19.16 -9.64 11.68
N GLU A 434 -18.36 -10.10 12.64
CA GLU A 434 -18.80 -10.39 14.01
C GLU A 434 -19.46 -9.20 14.72
N ALA A 435 -19.16 -7.96 14.29
CA ALA A 435 -19.77 -6.74 14.83
C ALA A 435 -21.29 -6.68 14.59
N LEU A 436 -21.85 -7.51 13.71
CA LEU A 436 -23.28 -7.72 13.52
C LEU A 436 -24.01 -8.19 14.79
N LEU A 437 -23.30 -8.89 15.67
CA LEU A 437 -23.86 -9.58 16.82
C LEU A 437 -23.60 -8.83 18.14
N GLN A 438 -24.45 -9.08 19.12
CA GLN A 438 -24.26 -8.72 20.52
C GLN A 438 -24.59 -9.91 21.42
N ASP A 439 -24.13 -9.83 22.68
CA ASP A 439 -24.35 -10.85 23.71
C ASP A 439 -23.86 -12.23 23.27
N THR A 440 -22.67 -12.25 22.67
CA THR A 440 -22.07 -13.42 22.01
C THR A 440 -21.56 -14.50 22.97
N TRP A 441 -21.74 -14.31 24.28
CA TRP A 441 -21.37 -15.29 25.31
C TRP A 441 -22.47 -15.48 26.38
N PRO A 442 -22.91 -16.74 26.63
CA PRO A 442 -22.62 -17.94 25.84
C PRO A 442 -23.26 -17.85 24.45
N VAL A 443 -22.78 -18.66 23.49
CA VAL A 443 -23.11 -18.50 22.06
C VAL A 443 -24.62 -18.56 21.77
N GLU A 444 -25.40 -19.25 22.59
CA GLU A 444 -26.86 -19.39 22.48
C GLU A 444 -27.61 -18.07 22.75
N LYS A 445 -26.96 -17.09 23.40
CA LYS A 445 -27.53 -15.75 23.63
C LYS A 445 -27.21 -14.76 22.51
N SER A 446 -26.36 -15.15 21.55
CA SER A 446 -25.95 -14.30 20.43
C SER A 446 -27.17 -13.86 19.65
N ARG A 447 -27.29 -12.55 19.43
CA ARG A 447 -28.35 -11.99 18.59
C ARG A 447 -27.82 -10.84 17.75
N VAL A 448 -28.46 -10.62 16.61
CA VAL A 448 -28.21 -9.44 15.77
C VAL A 448 -28.50 -8.18 16.59
N ARG A 449 -27.63 -7.17 16.49
CA ARG A 449 -27.84 -5.90 17.17
C ARG A 449 -29.20 -5.29 16.78
N PRO A 450 -30.04 -4.82 17.72
CA PRO A 450 -31.39 -4.35 17.43
C PRO A 450 -31.48 -3.30 16.32
N GLU A 451 -30.53 -2.36 16.28
CA GLU A 451 -30.50 -1.29 15.27
C GLU A 451 -30.16 -1.78 13.86
N LEU A 452 -29.65 -3.01 13.72
CA LEU A 452 -29.36 -3.65 12.45
C LEU A 452 -30.46 -4.62 11.99
N LEU A 453 -31.36 -4.98 12.89
CA LEU A 453 -32.24 -6.14 12.72
C LEU A 453 -33.12 -6.06 11.47
N ASP A 454 -33.70 -4.90 11.18
CA ASP A 454 -34.64 -4.74 10.05
C ASP A 454 -33.94 -4.92 8.69
N VAL A 455 -32.75 -4.33 8.53
CA VAL A 455 -31.95 -4.48 7.31
C VAL A 455 -31.51 -5.93 7.13
N VAL A 456 -31.08 -6.59 8.22
CA VAL A 456 -30.64 -7.99 8.19
C VAL A 456 -31.80 -8.93 7.87
N LYS A 457 -33.00 -8.68 8.40
CA LYS A 457 -34.21 -9.42 8.05
C LYS A 457 -34.51 -9.35 6.56
N VAL A 458 -34.55 -8.14 5.99
CA VAL A 458 -34.77 -7.95 4.54
C VAL A 458 -33.77 -8.74 3.70
N ILE A 459 -32.49 -8.69 4.06
CA ILE A 459 -31.43 -9.42 3.35
C ILE A 459 -31.62 -10.93 3.50
N THR A 460 -31.82 -11.43 4.72
CA THR A 460 -31.93 -12.87 5.00
C THR A 460 -33.21 -13.50 4.43
N GLU A 461 -34.33 -12.79 4.44
CA GLU A 461 -35.57 -13.20 3.77
C GLU A 461 -35.36 -13.34 2.27
N ARG A 462 -34.72 -12.34 1.64
CA ARG A 462 -34.38 -12.39 0.22
C ARG A 462 -33.40 -13.51 -0.11
N LEU A 463 -32.35 -13.69 0.69
CA LEU A 463 -31.42 -14.83 0.54
C LEU A 463 -32.15 -16.16 0.64
N THR A 464 -33.10 -16.30 1.59
CA THR A 464 -33.91 -17.51 1.74
C THR A 464 -34.75 -17.78 0.49
N MET A 465 -35.44 -16.76 -0.06
CA MET A 465 -36.20 -16.89 -1.30
C MET A 465 -35.33 -17.33 -2.49
N ARG A 466 -34.08 -16.85 -2.55
CA ARG A 466 -33.12 -17.18 -3.60
C ARG A 466 -32.36 -18.50 -3.36
N LYS A 467 -32.53 -19.16 -2.21
CA LYS A 467 -31.65 -20.24 -1.73
C LYS A 467 -30.17 -19.81 -1.75
N GLY A 468 -29.93 -18.55 -1.42
CA GLY A 468 -28.62 -17.90 -1.36
C GLY A 468 -27.89 -18.19 -0.05
N SER A 469 -26.65 -17.70 0.04
CA SER A 469 -25.78 -17.92 1.18
C SER A 469 -25.68 -16.67 2.06
N PHE A 470 -25.74 -16.84 3.38
CA PHE A 470 -25.32 -15.81 4.32
C PHE A 470 -23.79 -15.80 4.43
N SER A 471 -23.17 -14.61 4.41
CA SER A 471 -21.71 -14.47 4.41
C SER A 471 -21.26 -13.63 5.60
N ILE A 472 -20.24 -14.10 6.31
CA ILE A 472 -19.68 -13.42 7.48
C ILE A 472 -18.16 -13.62 7.52
N ASN A 473 -17.44 -12.53 7.76
CA ASN A 473 -16.01 -12.52 8.02
C ASN A 473 -15.80 -12.78 9.52
N VAL A 474 -15.00 -13.80 9.84
CA VAL A 474 -14.75 -14.28 11.21
C VAL A 474 -13.25 -14.21 11.48
N TYR A 475 -12.87 -13.57 12.58
CA TYR A 475 -11.48 -13.29 12.93
C TYR A 475 -11.19 -13.58 14.42
N PRO A 476 -11.02 -14.87 14.78
CA PRO A 476 -10.70 -15.26 16.16
C PRO A 476 -9.45 -14.57 16.74
N PHE A 477 -8.51 -14.18 15.87
CA PHE A 477 -7.34 -13.39 16.24
C PHE A 477 -7.71 -12.10 16.98
N PHE A 478 -8.72 -11.36 16.51
CA PHE A 478 -9.14 -10.13 17.18
C PHE A 478 -9.81 -10.41 18.52
N SER A 479 -10.59 -11.50 18.63
CA SER A 479 -11.17 -11.92 19.90
C SER A 479 -10.07 -12.16 20.95
N HIS A 480 -8.99 -12.86 20.58
CA HIS A 480 -7.82 -13.06 21.45
C HIS A 480 -7.12 -11.74 21.79
N VAL A 481 -6.86 -10.86 20.81
CA VAL A 481 -6.17 -9.58 21.05
C VAL A 481 -6.95 -8.69 22.02
N TYR A 482 -8.29 -8.64 21.91
CA TYR A 482 -9.13 -7.81 22.77
C TYR A 482 -9.46 -8.46 24.13
N ASN A 483 -9.43 -9.80 24.21
CA ASN A 483 -9.62 -10.52 25.47
C ASN A 483 -8.66 -11.72 25.63
N PRO A 484 -7.36 -11.46 25.83
CA PRO A 484 -6.36 -12.52 25.92
C PRO A 484 -6.43 -13.32 27.21
N LYS A 485 -7.20 -12.86 28.20
CA LYS A 485 -7.38 -13.53 29.50
C LYS A 485 -8.36 -14.68 29.40
N ASP A 486 -9.48 -14.48 28.70
CA ASP A 486 -10.56 -15.47 28.62
C ASP A 486 -10.52 -16.27 27.31
N ILE A 487 -9.78 -15.81 26.29
CA ILE A 487 -9.72 -16.44 24.96
C ILE A 487 -8.28 -16.86 24.66
N SER A 488 -8.05 -18.18 24.57
CA SER A 488 -6.74 -18.77 24.26
C SER A 488 -6.54 -19.02 22.76
N VAL A 489 -5.31 -18.88 22.29
CA VAL A 489 -4.82 -19.38 20.98
C VAL A 489 -4.25 -20.78 21.19
N ALA A 490 -5.12 -21.77 21.40
CA ALA A 490 -4.72 -23.17 21.46
C ALA A 490 -4.59 -23.78 20.06
#